data_AF-A0A1E1W0I9-F1
#
_entry.id   AF-A0A1E1W0I9-F1
#
_cell.length_a   1.000
_cell.length_b   1.000
_cell.length_c   1.000
_cell.angle_alpha   90.00
_cell.angle_beta   90.00
_cell.angle_gamma   90.00
#
_symmetry.space_group_name_H-M   'P 1'
#
loop_
_entity.id
_entity.type
_entity.pdbx_description
1 polymer ?
#
loop_
_entity_poly.entity_id
_entity_poly.type
_entity_poly.pdbx_seq_one_letter_code
_entity_poly.pdbx_strand_id
1 'polypeptide(L)'
;WTGYSRQVQPRLYEVSLNANNLRFTLLPEIRQSELQSDEAYVLDTGRQVFVWLGDEAPQHLIKSATIIANAYAGTHPADNINMYVTKQGLEPTDFTLMFDQWDPDMWKKIRDYEADRERELRDNEIDVDK
;
A
#
# COMPACT_ATOMS: atom_id res chain seq x y z
N TRP A 1 27.30 6.66 -28.02
CA TRP A 1 26.30 7.24 -27.10
C TRP A 1 25.56 6.11 -26.41
N THR A 2 26.03 5.64 -25.26
CA THR A 2 25.26 4.71 -24.41
C THR A 2 24.57 5.56 -23.34
N GLY A 3 23.32 5.91 -23.59
CA GLY A 3 22.48 6.54 -22.58
C GLY A 3 22.25 5.53 -21.47
N TYR A 4 23.04 5.60 -20.40
CA TYR A 4 22.70 4.97 -19.14
C TYR A 4 21.33 5.53 -18.74
N SER A 5 20.28 4.73 -18.93
CA SER A 5 19.03 4.96 -18.22
C SER A 5 19.40 5.07 -16.75
N ARG A 6 19.21 6.23 -16.13
CA ARG A 6 19.26 6.33 -14.67
C ARG A 6 18.30 5.27 -14.16
N GLN A 7 18.81 4.16 -13.61
CA GLN A 7 17.97 3.22 -12.89
C GLN A 7 17.47 3.99 -11.67
N VAL A 8 16.25 4.49 -11.76
CA VAL A 8 15.55 5.10 -10.64
C VAL A 8 15.17 3.94 -9.73
N GLN A 9 15.71 3.95 -8.52
CA GLN A 9 15.31 2.96 -7.52
C GLN A 9 13.85 3.21 -7.15
N PRO A 10 12.99 2.16 -7.15
CA PRO A 10 11.62 2.30 -6.69
C PRO A 10 11.55 2.83 -5.26
N ARG A 11 10.47 3.53 -4.93
CA ARG A 11 10.22 4.11 -3.61
C ARG A 11 8.78 3.89 -3.20
N LEU A 12 8.58 3.49 -1.95
CA LEU A 12 7.28 3.32 -1.36
C LEU A 12 7.06 4.41 -0.31
N TYR A 13 5.91 5.07 -0.36
CA TYR A 13 5.53 6.12 0.58
C TYR A 13 4.21 5.75 1.25
N GLU A 14 4.12 5.92 2.55
CA GLU A 14 2.85 5.94 3.28
C GLU A 14 2.16 7.30 3.07
N VAL A 15 0.84 7.28 2.86
CA VAL A 15 0.03 8.48 2.65
C VAL A 15 -0.72 8.83 3.93
N SER A 16 -0.37 9.97 4.53
CA SER A 16 -1.15 10.54 5.63
C SER A 16 -1.99 11.71 5.12
N LEU A 17 -3.31 11.56 5.17
CA LEU A 17 -4.26 12.60 4.77
C LEU A 17 -5.17 12.96 5.94
N ASN A 18 -5.13 14.23 6.35
CA ASN A 18 -6.12 14.83 7.24
C ASN A 18 -6.71 16.08 6.59
N ALA A 19 -7.70 16.71 7.24
CA ALA A 19 -8.53 17.77 6.66
C ALA A 19 -7.76 18.87 5.90
N ASN A 20 -6.55 19.22 6.34
CA ASN A 20 -5.76 20.32 5.76
C ASN A 20 -4.34 19.93 5.34
N ASN A 21 -3.96 18.66 5.45
CA ASN A 21 -2.57 18.26 5.26
C ASN A 21 -2.49 16.86 4.65
N LEU A 22 -1.83 16.80 3.50
CA LEU A 22 -1.44 15.59 2.79
C LEU A 22 0.08 15.45 2.89
N ARG A 23 0.55 14.29 3.36
CA ARG A 23 1.98 13.99 3.50
C ARG A 23 2.29 12.62 2.92
N PHE A 24 3.49 12.51 2.39
CA PHE A 24 4.09 11.29 1.88
C PHE A 24 5.33 10.97 2.73
N THR A 25 5.30 9.86 3.46
CA THR A 25 6.42 9.43 4.30
C THR A 25 7.14 8.29 3.61
N LEU A 26 8.41 8.48 3.25
CA LEU A 26 9.22 7.43 2.61
C LEU A 26 9.43 6.27 3.59
N LEU A 27 9.07 5.07 3.16
CA LEU A 27 9.34 3.84 3.90
C LEU A 27 10.76 3.34 3.62
N PRO A 28 11.43 2.71 4.59
CA PRO A 28 12.80 2.25 4.44
C PRO A 28 12.93 1.12 3.42
N GLU A 29 11.88 0.31 3.25
CA GLU A 29 11.90 -0.94 2.49
C GLU A 29 10.58 -1.13 1.72
N ILE A 30 10.66 -1.85 0.58
CA ILE A 30 9.50 -2.18 -0.25
C ILE A 30 9.12 -3.63 0.02
N ARG A 31 8.28 -3.84 1.03
CA ARG A 31 7.75 -5.15 1.39
C ARG A 31 6.23 -5.13 1.47
N GLN A 32 5.62 -6.25 1.09
CA GLN A 32 4.18 -6.42 1.19
C GLN A 32 3.68 -6.25 2.63
N SER A 33 4.49 -6.62 3.63
CA SER A 33 4.20 -6.45 5.05
C SER A 33 4.08 -4.99 5.49
N GLU A 34 4.62 -4.04 4.73
CA GLU A 34 4.47 -2.61 5.03
C GLU A 34 3.09 -2.08 4.60
N LEU A 35 2.38 -2.79 3.71
CA LEU A 35 1.06 -2.39 3.20
C LEU A 35 -0.04 -2.80 4.18
N GLN A 36 -0.46 -1.87 5.04
CA GLN A 36 -1.58 -2.08 5.96
C GLN A 36 -2.93 -1.91 5.26
N SER A 37 -3.90 -2.75 5.60
CA SER A 37 -5.20 -2.79 4.91
C SER A 37 -6.07 -1.56 5.17
N ASP A 38 -5.79 -0.82 6.24
CA ASP A 38 -6.48 0.40 6.66
C ASP A 38 -5.78 1.70 6.19
N GLU A 39 -4.72 1.58 5.38
CA GLU A 39 -3.91 2.71 4.94
C GLU A 39 -3.86 2.85 3.40
N ALA A 40 -3.22 3.92 2.94
CA ALA A 40 -2.93 4.15 1.52
C ALA A 40 -1.44 4.42 1.31
N TYR A 41 -0.93 4.02 0.14
CA TYR A 41 0.49 4.13 -0.20
C TYR A 41 0.69 4.65 -1.62
N VAL A 42 1.85 5.27 -1.86
CA VAL A 42 2.32 5.60 -3.20
C VAL A 42 3.58 4.78 -3.50
N LEU A 43 3.53 3.97 -4.57
CA LEU A 43 4.69 3.28 -5.10
C LEU A 43 5.15 3.97 -6.38
N ASP A 44 6.31 4.61 -6.31
CA ASP A 44 6.97 5.26 -7.44
C ASP A 44 8.05 4.33 -7.99
N THR A 45 7.86 3.83 -9.20
CA THR A 45 8.81 2.94 -9.89
C THR A 45 9.80 3.69 -10.78
N GLY A 46 9.71 5.03 -10.83
CA GLY A 46 10.42 5.91 -11.75
C GLY A 46 9.90 5.90 -13.19
N ARG A 47 9.13 4.89 -13.60
CA ARG A 47 8.47 4.81 -14.92
C ARG A 47 6.96 5.04 -14.83
N GLN A 48 6.38 4.62 -13.70
CA GLN A 48 4.97 4.78 -13.37
C GLN A 48 4.80 4.84 -11.85
N VAL A 49 3.73 5.49 -11.44
CA VAL A 49 3.38 5.66 -10.03
C VAL A 49 2.06 4.96 -9.76
N PHE A 50 1.98 4.22 -8.67
CA PHE A 50 0.76 3.59 -8.20
C PHE A 50 0.32 4.22 -6.89
N VAL A 51 -0.96 4.55 -6.78
CA VAL A 51 -1.62 4.80 -5.50
C VAL A 51 -2.30 3.50 -5.09
N TRP A 52 -1.75 2.83 -4.09
CA TRP A 52 -2.34 1.62 -3.53
C TRP A 52 -3.30 2.00 -2.39
N LEU A 53 -4.50 1.43 -2.42
CA LEU A 53 -5.54 1.62 -1.41
C LEU A 53 -5.81 0.29 -0.71
N GLY A 54 -5.65 0.27 0.61
CA GLY A 54 -6.04 -0.86 1.43
C GLY A 54 -7.54 -1.17 1.31
N ASP A 55 -7.92 -2.43 1.51
CA ASP A 55 -9.32 -2.87 1.41
C ASP A 55 -10.21 -2.26 2.51
N GLU A 56 -9.60 -1.96 3.65
CA GLU A 56 -10.22 -1.35 4.83
C GLU A 56 -9.88 0.14 4.97
N ALA A 57 -9.22 0.73 3.96
CA ALA A 57 -8.80 2.12 4.00
C ALA A 57 -10.02 3.05 4.24
N PRO A 58 -9.88 4.05 5.13
CA PRO A 58 -10.94 5.01 5.41
C PRO A 58 -11.51 5.65 4.15
N GLN A 59 -12.83 5.88 4.13
CA GLN A 59 -13.51 6.46 2.96
C GLN A 59 -12.91 7.77 2.46
N HIS A 60 -12.31 8.57 3.35
CA HIS A 60 -11.68 9.83 2.97
C HIS A 60 -10.42 9.62 2.12
N LEU A 61 -9.63 8.56 2.36
CA LEU A 61 -8.49 8.18 1.51
C LEU A 61 -8.98 7.68 0.16
N ILE A 62 -9.96 6.79 0.14
CA ILE A 62 -10.54 6.23 -1.09
C ILE A 62 -11.08 7.35 -2.00
N LYS A 63 -11.88 8.27 -1.44
CA LYS A 63 -12.44 9.41 -2.20
C LYS A 63 -11.36 10.40 -2.65
N SER A 64 -10.21 10.42 -1.99
CA SER A 64 -9.11 11.32 -2.28
C SER A 64 -8.02 10.70 -3.15
N ALA A 65 -8.18 9.46 -3.64
CA ALA A 65 -7.14 8.76 -4.40
C ALA A 65 -6.61 9.58 -5.60
N THR A 66 -7.50 10.23 -6.36
CA THR A 66 -7.12 11.12 -7.47
C THR A 66 -6.40 12.39 -6.98
N ILE A 67 -6.79 12.93 -5.83
CA ILE A 67 -6.14 14.11 -5.23
C ILE A 67 -4.72 13.73 -4.77
N ILE A 68 -4.57 12.57 -4.12
CA ILE A 68 -3.30 12.00 -3.67
C ILE A 68 -2.37 11.82 -4.88
N ALA A 69 -2.87 11.19 -5.95
CA ALA A 69 -2.12 10.99 -7.20
C ALA A 69 -1.63 12.33 -7.78
N ASN A 70 -2.54 13.28 -8.00
CA ASN A 70 -2.19 14.58 -8.58
C ASN A 70 -1.23 15.39 -7.70
N ALA A 71 -1.39 15.34 -6.38
CA ALA A 71 -0.48 16.00 -5.45
C ALA A 71 0.92 15.40 -5.52
N TYR A 72 1.05 14.08 -5.57
CA TYR A 72 2.34 13.42 -5.75
C TYR A 72 2.94 13.77 -7.12
N ALA A 73 2.13 13.81 -8.18
CA ALA A 73 2.55 14.17 -9.54
C ALA A 73 3.27 15.51 -9.59
N GLY A 74 2.75 16.52 -8.87
CA GLY A 74 3.34 17.85 -8.78
C GLY A 74 4.71 17.89 -8.10
N THR A 75 5.11 16.82 -7.40
CA THR A 75 6.44 16.68 -6.78
C THR A 75 7.41 15.85 -7.62
N HIS A 76 6.90 15.13 -8.62
CA HIS A 76 7.69 14.21 -9.43
C HIS A 76 8.52 14.98 -10.47
N PRO A 77 9.79 14.61 -10.72
CA PRO A 77 10.67 15.34 -11.63
C PRO A 77 10.33 15.19 -13.12
N ALA A 78 9.47 14.24 -13.47
CA ALA A 78 9.00 14.04 -14.85
C ALA A 78 7.65 14.72 -15.06
N ASP A 79 7.52 15.46 -16.17
CA ASP A 79 6.34 16.27 -16.48
C ASP A 79 5.06 15.45 -16.76
N ASN A 80 5.19 14.19 -17.19
CA ASN A 80 4.07 13.32 -17.57
C ASN A 80 4.30 11.88 -17.11
N ILE A 81 4.20 11.65 -15.80
CA ILE A 81 4.28 10.31 -15.22
C ILE A 81 2.92 9.60 -15.27
N ASN A 82 2.89 8.34 -15.70
CA ASN A 82 1.66 7.55 -15.68
C ASN A 82 1.30 7.20 -14.23
N MET A 83 0.03 7.42 -13.87
CA MET A 83 -0.47 7.15 -12.52
C MET A 83 -1.64 6.18 -12.55
N TYR A 84 -1.62 5.23 -11.61
CA TYR A 84 -2.63 4.19 -11.50
C TYR A 84 -3.15 4.11 -10.07
N VAL A 85 -4.46 4.03 -9.89
CA VAL A 85 -5.04 3.67 -8.59
C VAL A 85 -5.22 2.15 -8.56
N THR A 86 -4.69 1.52 -7.53
CA THR A 86 -4.71 0.07 -7.31
C THR A 86 -5.36 -0.21 -5.98
N LYS A 87 -6.24 -1.21 -5.92
CA LYS A 87 -6.87 -1.65 -4.67
C LYS A 87 -6.20 -2.93 -4.19
N GLN A 88 -6.09 -3.11 -2.88
CA GLN A 88 -5.67 -4.35 -2.25
C GLN A 88 -6.38 -5.57 -2.85
N GLY A 89 -5.60 -6.60 -3.19
CA GLY A 89 -6.08 -7.83 -3.82
C GLY A 89 -6.38 -7.72 -5.32
N LEU A 90 -6.22 -6.54 -5.92
CA LEU A 90 -6.37 -6.27 -7.35
C LEU A 90 -5.09 -5.65 -7.94
N GLU A 91 -3.94 -5.95 -7.36
CA GLU A 91 -2.66 -5.42 -7.79
C GLU A 91 -2.26 -5.94 -9.18
N PRO A 92 -1.89 -5.04 -10.12
CA PRO A 92 -1.34 -5.48 -11.39
C PRO A 92 0.05 -6.07 -11.21
N THR A 93 0.48 -6.92 -12.14
CA THR A 93 1.82 -7.56 -12.09
C THR A 93 2.96 -6.55 -11.98
N ASP A 94 2.85 -5.41 -12.66
CA ASP A 94 3.85 -4.36 -12.60
C ASP A 94 4.02 -3.74 -11.20
N PHE A 95 2.97 -3.78 -10.36
CA PHE A 95 3.03 -3.36 -8.97
C PHE A 95 3.72 -4.43 -8.13
N THR A 96 3.25 -5.68 -8.20
CA THR A 96 3.73 -6.76 -7.34
C THR A 96 5.20 -7.11 -7.61
N LEU A 97 5.68 -6.93 -8.85
CA LEU A 97 7.09 -7.15 -9.21
C LEU A 97 8.07 -6.15 -8.56
N MET A 98 7.58 -5.06 -7.97
CA MET A 98 8.44 -4.09 -7.27
C MET A 98 8.79 -4.52 -5.85
N PHE A 99 8.13 -5.56 -5.33
CA PHE A 99 8.37 -6.11 -4.00
C PHE A 99 9.27 -7.34 -4.11
N ASP A 100 10.22 -7.49 -3.19
CA ASP A 100 11.16 -8.63 -3.18
C ASP A 100 10.43 -9.98 -3.09
N GLN A 101 9.32 -10.01 -2.34
CA GLN A 101 8.44 -11.16 -2.19
C GLN A 101 6.99 -10.67 -2.18
N TRP A 102 6.13 -11.40 -2.87
CA TRP A 102 4.69 -11.14 -2.91
C TRP A 102 3.93 -12.46 -2.74
N ASP A 103 3.09 -12.53 -1.71
CA ASP A 103 2.18 -13.62 -1.43
C ASP A 103 0.74 -13.15 -1.68
N PRO A 104 0.09 -13.58 -2.77
CA PRO A 104 -1.29 -13.19 -3.10
C PRO A 104 -2.30 -13.48 -1.99
N ASP A 105 -2.00 -14.46 -1.12
CA ASP A 105 -2.88 -14.90 -0.04
C ASP A 105 -2.49 -14.32 1.33
N MET A 106 -1.52 -13.41 1.41
CA MET A 106 -0.99 -12.89 2.69
C MET A 106 -2.11 -12.37 3.61
N TRP A 107 -2.95 -11.47 3.11
CA TRP A 107 -4.02 -10.87 3.92
C TRP A 107 -5.12 -11.88 4.28
N LYS A 108 -5.40 -12.85 3.40
CA LYS A 108 -6.31 -13.95 3.72
C LYS A 108 -5.76 -14.78 4.88
N LYS A 109 -4.46 -15.13 4.84
CA LYS A 109 -3.79 -15.90 5.90
C LYS A 109 -3.79 -15.15 7.23
N ILE A 110 -3.52 -13.85 7.21
CA ILE A 110 -3.58 -13.00 8.42
C ILE A 110 -4.97 -13.06 9.04
N ARG A 111 -6.01 -12.79 8.26
CA ARG A 111 -7.39 -12.80 8.74
C ARG A 111 -7.81 -14.17 9.27
N ASP A 112 -7.48 -15.24 8.55
CA ASP A 112 -7.82 -16.61 8.97
C ASP A 112 -7.13 -16.95 10.31
N TYR A 113 -5.84 -16.61 10.46
CA TYR A 113 -5.09 -16.78 11.71
C TYR A 113 -5.67 -15.97 12.88
N GLU A 114 -6.05 -14.71 12.65
CA GLU A 114 -6.65 -13.86 13.68
C GLU A 114 -8.00 -14.39 14.15
N ALA A 115 -8.82 -14.90 13.23
CA ALA A 115 -10.12 -15.50 13.55
C ALA A 115 -9.97 -16.79 14.37
N ASP A 116 -9.04 -17.67 14.00
CA ASP A 116 -8.74 -18.90 14.75
C ASP A 116 -8.24 -18.56 16.17
N ARG A 117 -7.32 -17.61 16.29
CA ARG A 117 -6.80 -17.15 17.59
C ARG A 117 -7.90 -16.57 18.48
N GLU A 118 -8.80 -15.77 17.93
CA GLU A 118 -9.91 -15.20 18.70
C GLU A 118 -10.89 -16.28 19.20
N ARG A 119 -11.16 -17.30 18.38
CA ARG A 119 -11.98 -18.45 18.77
C ARG A 119 -11.36 -19.21 19.94
N GLU A 120 -10.07 -19.50 19.88
CA GLU A 120 -9.37 -20.18 20.97
C GLU A 120 -9.40 -19.37 22.29
N LEU A 121 -9.23 -18.05 22.23
CA LEU A 121 -9.33 -17.18 23.42
C LEU A 121 -10.73 -17.20 24.04
N ARG A 122 -11.77 -17.14 23.20
CA ARG A 122 -13.17 -17.21 23.65
C ARG A 122 -13.49 -18.56 24.29
N ASP A 123 -13.03 -19.65 23.68
CA ASP A 123 -13.24 -21.00 24.22
C ASP A 123 -12.53 -21.17 25.57
N ASN A 124 -11.31 -20.62 25.72
CA ASN A 124 -10.58 -20.65 27.00
C ASN A 124 -11.21 -19.76 28.09
N GLU A 125 -11.78 -18.60 27.75
CA GLU A 125 -12.45 -17.71 28.73
C GLU A 125 -13.70 -18.38 29.32
N ILE A 126 -14.46 -19.11 28.51
CA ILE A 126 -15.66 -19.86 28.94
C ILE A 126 -15.32 -20.97 29.94
N ASP A 127 -14.14 -21.57 29.83
CA ASP A 127 -13.71 -22.66 30.71
C ASP A 127 -13.17 -22.17 32.07
N VAL A 128 -12.76 -20.91 32.19
CA VAL A 128 -12.27 -20.33 33.46
C VAL A 128 -13.40 -20.00 34.44
N ASP A 129 -14.60 -19.73 33.92
CA ASP A 129 -15.79 -19.34 34.71
C ASP A 129 -16.66 -20.51 35.19
N LYS A 130 -16.24 -21.77 34.98
CA LYS A 130 -16.94 -22.99 35.42
C LYS A 130 -16.21 -23.71 36.55
#